data_AF-A0A8J2NB93-F1
#
_entry.id   AF-A0A8J2NB93-F1
#
_cell.length_a   1.000
_cell.length_b   1.000
_cell.length_c   1.000
_cell.angle_alpha   90.00
_cell.angle_beta   90.00
_cell.angle_gamma   90.00
#
_symmetry.space_group_name_H-M   'P 1'
#
loop_
_entity.id
_entity.type
_entity.pdbx_description
1 polymer ?
#
loop_
_entity_poly.entity_id
_entity_poly.type
_entity_poly.pdbx_seq_one_letter_code
_entity_poly.pdbx_strand_id
1 'polypeptide(L)'
;MHLPRPSVPENRCTPIGVDVEQSTNTAIMSGVGPSPRFFQQPLRYMKWASINKPAYFYSIMVGCAGPILVVTVPPIRRYMGEEQIPKIPMTYPVPKGPRPRPTGFDDE
;
A
#
# COMPACT_ATOMS: atom_id res chain seq x y z
N MET A 1 47.23 -21.16 -66.62
CA MET A 1 45.89 -20.54 -66.59
C MET A 1 45.35 -20.67 -65.18
N HIS A 2 45.38 -19.57 -64.43
CA HIS A 2 45.03 -19.49 -63.01
C HIS A 2 43.67 -18.77 -62.94
N LEU A 3 42.61 -19.46 -62.52
CA LEU A 3 41.30 -18.84 -62.31
C LEU A 3 41.27 -18.21 -60.91
N PRO A 4 40.86 -16.93 -60.75
CA PRO A 4 40.73 -16.33 -59.44
C PRO A 4 39.52 -16.90 -58.69
N ARG A 5 39.73 -17.31 -57.43
CA ARG A 5 38.66 -17.70 -56.51
C ARG A 5 37.77 -16.49 -56.19
N PRO A 6 36.43 -16.63 -56.15
CA PRO A 6 35.56 -15.57 -55.65
C PRO A 6 35.75 -15.39 -54.13
N SER A 7 35.92 -14.13 -53.74
CA SER A 7 36.07 -13.64 -52.37
C SER A 7 34.83 -13.91 -51.52
N VAL A 8 35.02 -14.60 -50.40
CA VAL A 8 34.03 -14.74 -49.32
C VAL A 8 33.81 -13.38 -48.66
N PRO A 9 32.56 -12.87 -48.55
CA PRO A 9 32.27 -11.73 -47.69
C PRO A 9 32.22 -12.19 -46.23
N GLU A 10 33.32 -11.96 -45.52
CA GLU A 10 33.36 -11.92 -44.07
C GLU A 10 32.56 -10.70 -43.58
N ASN A 11 31.79 -10.87 -42.49
CA ASN A 11 30.94 -9.91 -41.79
C ASN A 11 29.42 -9.98 -42.05
N ARG A 12 28.74 -10.89 -41.33
CA ARG A 12 27.58 -10.47 -40.52
C ARG A 12 27.29 -11.47 -39.40
N CYS A 13 27.65 -11.06 -38.19
CA CYS A 13 27.06 -11.56 -36.96
C CYS A 13 25.56 -11.24 -36.99
N THR A 14 24.69 -12.24 -37.07
CA THR A 14 23.29 -12.07 -36.69
C THR A 14 22.77 -13.37 -36.09
N PRO A 15 22.46 -13.43 -34.78
CA PRO A 15 21.50 -14.41 -34.28
C PRO A 15 20.10 -13.98 -34.77
N ILE A 16 19.73 -14.40 -35.98
CA ILE A 16 18.35 -14.27 -36.50
C ILE A 16 17.63 -15.54 -36.09
N GLY A 17 16.76 -15.46 -35.08
CA GLY A 17 15.89 -16.59 -34.79
C GLY A 17 15.10 -16.57 -33.50
N VAL A 18 15.26 -15.60 -32.59
CA VAL A 18 14.55 -15.64 -31.30
C VAL A 18 14.16 -14.24 -30.79
N ASP A 19 13.59 -13.35 -31.61
CA ASP A 19 13.08 -12.07 -31.06
C ASP A 19 11.82 -11.50 -31.75
N VAL A 20 11.40 -12.00 -32.91
CA VAL A 20 10.19 -11.47 -33.58
C VAL A 20 8.91 -12.13 -33.07
N GLU A 21 8.95 -13.41 -32.68
CA GLU A 21 7.78 -14.14 -32.19
C GLU A 21 7.43 -13.80 -30.71
N GLN A 22 8.42 -13.37 -29.92
CA GLN A 22 8.18 -12.90 -28.54
C GLN A 22 7.47 -11.53 -28.53
N SER A 23 7.70 -10.69 -29.55
CA SER A 23 7.16 -9.32 -29.61
C SER A 23 5.69 -9.25 -30.06
N THR A 24 5.18 -10.26 -30.78
CA THR A 24 3.78 -10.28 -31.24
C THR A 24 2.83 -10.86 -30.18
N ASN A 25 3.30 -11.80 -29.37
CA ASN A 25 2.51 -12.40 -28.29
C ASN A 25 2.35 -11.47 -27.06
N THR A 26 3.24 -10.49 -26.88
CA THR A 26 3.06 -9.40 -25.89
C THR A 26 2.14 -8.29 -26.42
N ALA A 27 2.09 -8.08 -27.74
CA ALA A 27 1.26 -7.05 -28.37
C ALA A 27 -0.25 -7.32 -28.25
N ILE A 28 -0.66 -8.58 -28.26
CA ILE A 28 -2.06 -9.01 -28.12
C ILE A 28 -2.59 -8.91 -26.66
N MET A 29 -1.70 -8.82 -25.66
CA MET A 29 -2.06 -8.47 -24.27
C MET A 29 -1.86 -6.97 -23.96
N SER A 30 -1.23 -6.19 -24.85
CA SER A 30 -0.95 -4.77 -24.63
C SER A 30 -1.98 -3.85 -25.30
N GLY A 31 -3.25 -4.00 -24.92
CA GLY A 31 -4.24 -2.92 -25.12
C GLY A 31 -3.96 -1.68 -24.26
N VAL A 32 -2.83 -1.65 -23.55
CA VAL A 32 -2.45 -0.63 -22.58
C VAL A 32 -1.03 -0.16 -22.88
N GLY A 33 -0.89 1.16 -23.07
CA GLY A 33 0.40 1.82 -23.27
C GLY A 33 1.40 1.56 -22.13
N PRO A 34 2.69 1.86 -22.37
CA PRO A 34 3.79 1.57 -21.44
C PRO A 34 3.50 2.12 -20.04
N SER A 35 3.93 1.39 -19.01
CA SER A 35 3.72 1.79 -17.62
C SER A 35 4.35 3.17 -17.37
N PRO A 36 3.55 4.19 -16.98
CA PRO A 36 4.09 5.53 -16.74
C PRO A 36 5.04 5.50 -15.53
N ARG A 37 6.10 6.29 -15.57
CA ARG A 37 7.07 6.37 -14.47
C ARG A 37 6.41 7.00 -13.24
N PHE A 38 6.46 6.32 -12.10
CA PHE A 38 5.88 6.78 -10.83
C PHE A 38 6.31 8.21 -10.44
N PHE A 39 7.60 8.51 -10.56
CA PHE A 39 8.19 9.79 -10.13
C PHE A 39 8.04 10.94 -11.13
N GLN A 40 7.57 10.68 -12.35
CA GLN A 40 7.40 11.72 -13.38
C GLN A 40 5.92 12.10 -13.54
N GLN A 41 5.01 11.13 -13.36
CA GLN A 41 3.58 11.33 -13.58
C GLN A 41 2.74 10.53 -12.57
N PRO A 42 2.72 10.92 -11.27
CA PRO A 42 2.09 10.13 -10.21
C PRO A 42 0.58 9.94 -10.42
N LEU A 43 -0.15 11.00 -10.81
CA LEU A 43 -1.60 10.92 -11.07
C LEU A 43 -1.93 10.01 -12.26
N ARG A 44 -1.09 10.03 -13.30
CA ARG A 44 -1.25 9.15 -14.47
C ARG A 44 -0.94 7.70 -14.11
N TYR A 45 0.05 7.46 -13.26
CA TYR A 45 0.38 6.12 -12.75
C TYR A 45 -0.73 5.54 -11.88
N MET A 46 -1.33 6.32 -10.99
CA MET A 46 -2.47 5.85 -10.17
C MET A 46 -3.66 5.41 -11.03
N LYS A 47 -4.01 6.19 -12.07
CA LYS A 47 -5.08 5.83 -13.02
C LYS A 47 -4.74 4.58 -13.84
N TRP A 48 -3.48 4.42 -14.26
CA TRP A 48 -3.04 3.22 -14.98
C TRP A 48 -3.03 1.99 -14.06
N ALA A 49 -2.57 2.14 -12.82
CA ALA A 49 -2.46 1.07 -11.84
C ALA A 49 -3.84 0.53 -11.40
N SER A 50 -4.85 1.39 -11.28
CA SER A 50 -6.22 0.95 -10.93
C SER A 50 -6.86 0.08 -12.01
N ILE A 51 -6.55 0.32 -13.29
CA ILE A 51 -7.11 -0.42 -14.43
C ILE A 51 -6.30 -1.71 -14.72
N ASN A 52 -4.97 -1.64 -14.67
CA ASN A 52 -4.09 -2.76 -15.06
C ASN A 52 -3.80 -3.74 -13.92
N LYS A 53 -3.77 -3.25 -12.69
CA LYS A 53 -3.35 -4.01 -11.50
C LYS A 53 -4.29 -3.71 -10.32
N PRO A 54 -5.60 -4.02 -10.47
CA PRO A 54 -6.60 -3.63 -9.48
C PRO A 54 -6.32 -4.21 -8.09
N ALA A 55 -5.88 -5.46 -7.99
CA ALA A 55 -5.61 -6.11 -6.70
C ALA A 55 -4.57 -5.36 -5.85
N TYR A 56 -3.45 -4.95 -6.47
CA TYR A 56 -2.40 -4.22 -5.76
C TYR A 56 -2.81 -2.79 -5.42
N PHE A 57 -3.53 -2.12 -6.32
CA PHE A 57 -3.96 -0.74 -6.10
C PHE A 57 -4.97 -0.64 -4.94
N TYR A 58 -6.00 -1.47 -4.96
CA TYR A 58 -7.06 -1.40 -3.94
C TYR A 58 -6.63 -1.99 -2.59
N SER A 59 -5.73 -2.98 -2.55
CA SER A 59 -5.20 -3.50 -1.27
C SER A 59 -4.43 -2.43 -0.49
N ILE A 60 -3.60 -1.63 -1.16
CA ILE A 60 -2.88 -0.53 -0.53
C ILE A 60 -3.87 0.56 -0.06
N MET A 61 -4.84 0.93 -0.89
CA MET A 61 -5.83 1.95 -0.52
C MET A 61 -6.67 1.54 0.69
N VAL A 62 -7.20 0.31 0.70
CA VAL A 62 -7.99 -0.21 1.82
C VAL A 62 -7.13 -0.41 3.07
N GLY A 63 -5.89 -0.87 2.90
CA GLY A 63 -4.91 -0.99 3.98
C GLY A 63 -4.57 0.36 4.62
N CYS A 64 -4.41 1.42 3.81
CA CYS A 64 -4.16 2.78 4.29
C CYS A 64 -5.42 3.44 4.87
N ALA A 65 -6.63 3.10 4.39
CA ALA A 65 -7.87 3.70 4.86
C ALA A 65 -8.08 3.46 6.37
N GLY A 66 -7.73 2.29 6.91
CA GLY A 66 -7.88 1.99 8.34
C GLY A 66 -7.11 2.96 9.25
N PRO A 67 -5.78 3.08 9.12
CA PRO A 67 -4.98 4.03 9.88
C PRO A 67 -5.43 5.49 9.70
N ILE A 68 -5.79 5.88 8.47
CA ILE A 68 -6.29 7.24 8.19
C ILE A 68 -7.57 7.51 8.99
N LEU A 69 -8.51 6.57 9.04
CA LEU A 69 -9.74 6.73 9.82
C LEU A 69 -9.45 6.79 11.33
N VAL A 70 -8.54 5.96 11.84
CA VAL A 70 -8.16 6.01 13.27
C VAL A 70 -7.54 7.35 13.66
N VAL A 71 -6.82 8.01 12.75
CA VAL A 71 -6.21 9.32 13.03
C VAL A 71 -7.20 10.46 12.82
N THR A 72 -8.08 10.38 11.81
CA THR A 72 -8.98 11.48 11.44
C THR A 72 -10.30 11.46 12.22
N VAL A 73 -10.88 10.30 12.53
CA VAL A 73 -12.20 10.19 13.14
C VAL A 73 -12.23 10.64 14.60
N PRO A 74 -11.30 10.22 15.50
CA PRO A 74 -11.32 10.63 16.90
C PRO A 74 -11.23 12.14 17.14
N PRO A 75 -10.35 12.93 16.47
CA PRO A 75 -10.35 14.36 16.67
C PRO A 75 -11.65 15.00 16.18
N ILE A 76 -12.17 14.59 15.01
CA ILE A 76 -13.46 15.11 14.49
C ILE A 76 -14.59 14.86 15.50
N ARG A 77 -14.67 13.66 16.08
CA ARG A 77 -15.67 13.31 17.08
C ARG A 77 -15.54 14.15 18.36
N ARG A 78 -14.31 14.42 18.82
CA ARG A 78 -14.06 15.30 19.98
C ARG A 78 -14.45 16.75 19.70
N TYR A 79 -14.24 17.24 18.47
CA TYR A 79 -14.69 18.58 18.07
C TYR A 79 -16.22 18.70 18.01
N MET A 80 -16.94 17.61 17.71
CA MET A 80 -18.40 17.56 17.69
C MET A 80 -19.03 17.41 19.09
N GLY A 81 -18.23 17.46 20.16
CA GLY A 81 -18.71 17.43 21.54
C GLY A 81 -18.85 16.04 22.16
N GLU A 82 -18.33 14.99 21.51
CA GLU A 82 -18.26 13.67 22.15
C GLU A 82 -17.13 13.66 23.19
N GLU A 83 -17.51 13.68 24.46
CA GLU A 83 -16.56 13.53 25.56
C GLU A 83 -16.02 12.09 25.67
N GLN A 84 -14.79 11.98 26.16
CA GLN A 84 -14.18 10.68 26.41
C GLN A 84 -14.85 10.01 27.60
N ILE A 85 -15.35 8.78 27.38
CA ILE A 85 -15.97 7.96 28.42
C ILE A 85 -15.01 7.82 29.61
N PRO A 86 -15.47 8.08 30.85
CA PRO A 86 -14.63 7.96 32.03
C PRO A 86 -14.18 6.52 32.23
N LYS A 87 -12.96 6.34 32.74
CA LYS A 87 -12.40 5.01 32.99
C LYS A 87 -13.15 4.34 34.14
N ILE A 88 -13.72 3.17 33.86
CA ILE A 88 -14.36 2.33 34.88
C ILE A 88 -13.28 1.89 35.89
N PRO A 89 -13.54 2.00 37.22
CA PRO A 89 -12.60 1.53 38.21
C PRO A 89 -12.47 0.01 38.14
N MET A 90 -11.24 -0.49 37.99
CA MET A 90 -10.93 -1.94 37.96
C MET A 90 -10.81 -2.54 39.36
N THR A 91 -10.87 -1.71 40.40
CA THR A 91 -10.67 -2.11 41.80
C THR A 91 -11.55 -1.25 42.66
N TYR A 92 -11.92 -1.78 43.83
CA TYR A 92 -12.64 -1.02 44.84
C TYR A 92 -11.93 0.33 45.07
N PRO A 93 -12.65 1.47 44.94
CA PRO A 93 -12.03 2.78 45.08
C PRO A 93 -11.67 3.01 46.55
N VAL A 94 -10.41 2.80 46.89
CA VAL A 94 -9.88 3.12 48.23
C VAL A 94 -9.68 4.63 48.30
N PRO A 95 -10.37 5.34 49.20
CA PRO A 95 -10.17 6.77 49.38
C PRO A 95 -8.72 7.06 49.75
N LYS A 96 -8.13 8.08 49.11
CA LYS A 96 -6.79 8.54 49.46
C LYS A 96 -6.90 9.42 50.70
N GLY A 97 -6.46 8.93 51.85
CA GLY A 97 -6.40 9.75 53.07
C GLY A 97 -6.18 8.94 54.35
N PRO A 98 -5.88 9.62 55.47
CA PRO A 98 -5.86 9.01 56.79
C PRO A 98 -7.22 8.39 57.13
N ARG A 99 -7.22 7.21 57.75
CA ARG A 99 -8.46 6.53 58.14
C ARG A 99 -9.12 7.31 59.30
N PRO A 100 -10.36 7.81 59.16
CA PRO A 100 -11.12 8.29 60.30
C PRO A 100 -11.45 7.11 61.23
N ARG A 101 -11.39 7.32 62.55
CA ARG A 101 -11.79 6.30 63.52
C ARG A 101 -13.33 6.18 63.50
N PRO A 102 -13.92 5.03 63.12
CA PRO A 102 -15.36 4.84 63.18
C PRO A 102 -15.81 4.69 64.65
N THR A 103 -17.03 5.14 64.96
CA THR A 103 -17.69 5.02 66.27
C THR A 103 -19.12 4.52 66.05
N GLY A 104 -19.67 3.69 66.94
CA GLY A 104 -21.10 3.33 66.92
C GLY A 104 -21.46 1.93 66.39
N PHE A 105 -20.47 1.06 66.22
CA PHE A 105 -20.66 -0.39 65.99
C PHE A 105 -19.81 -1.21 66.96
N ASP A 106 -19.56 -0.66 68.15
CA ASP A 106 -18.84 -1.36 69.21
C ASP A 106 -19.80 -2.40 69.82
N ASP A 107 -19.38 -3.66 69.92
CA ASP A 107 -20.19 -4.77 70.44
C ASP A 107 -20.39 -4.60 71.96
N GLU A 108 -21.57 -4.14 72.39
CA GLU A 108 -22.04 -4.27 73.79
C GLU A 108 -22.60 -5.67 74.08
#